data_AF-F2L1F0-F1
#
_entry.id   AF-F2L1F0-F1
#
_cell.length_a   1.000
_cell.length_b   1.000
_cell.length_c   1.000
_cell.angle_alpha   90.00
_cell.angle_beta   90.00
_cell.angle_gamma   90.00
#
_symmetry.space_group_name_H-M   'P 1'
#
loop_
_entity.id
_entity.type
_entity.pdbx_description
1 polymer ?
#
loop_
_entity_poly.entity_id
_entity_poly.type
_entity_poly.pdbx_seq_one_letter_code
_entity_poly.pdbx_strand_id
1 'polypeptide(L)'
;MVTPLEVEVVEEQAGEIDAEGLLITYRIAGVKIAKVGEGYAVSVATEVAARSKEGPALPAGVCMGGGVPYKPLKFRVVRLARAVVKAEGRVFDIYVEPLAVAAAEGFVTPLGEPCVAISTAAGWNIRG
;
A
#
# COMPACT_ATOMS: atom_id res chain seq x y z
N MET A 1 -9.45 -16.92 22.62
CA MET A 1 -10.64 -16.17 22.14
C MET A 1 -10.14 -15.03 21.26
N VAL A 2 -10.80 -14.77 20.12
CA VAL A 2 -10.46 -13.67 19.20
C VAL A 2 -11.62 -12.68 19.21
N THR A 3 -11.33 -11.41 19.50
CA THR A 3 -12.36 -10.37 19.61
C THR A 3 -12.00 -9.20 18.70
N PRO A 4 -12.76 -8.97 17.60
CA PRO A 4 -12.59 -7.77 16.77
C PRO A 4 -12.81 -6.50 17.60
N LEU A 5 -12.00 -5.48 17.33
CA LEU A 5 -12.09 -4.19 17.99
C LEU A 5 -12.59 -3.14 17.00
N GLU A 6 -13.33 -2.16 17.51
CA GLU A 6 -13.60 -0.94 16.75
C GLU A 6 -12.32 -0.12 16.62
N VAL A 7 -12.07 0.35 15.41
CA VAL A 7 -10.85 1.08 15.04
C VAL A 7 -11.24 2.48 14.58
N GLU A 8 -10.70 3.48 15.25
CA GLU A 8 -10.80 4.88 14.85
C GLU A 8 -9.48 5.32 14.23
N VAL A 9 -9.51 5.84 13.01
CA VAL A 9 -8.31 6.40 12.36
C VAL A 9 -8.12 7.84 12.83
N VAL A 10 -6.94 8.13 13.35
CA VAL A 10 -6.59 9.45 13.92
C VAL A 10 -5.70 10.25 12.97
N GLU A 11 -4.76 9.58 12.31
CA GLU A 11 -3.81 10.19 11.39
C GLU A 11 -3.55 9.22 10.23
N GLU A 12 -3.47 9.72 9.00
CA GLU A 12 -3.08 8.94 7.82
C GLU A 12 -2.04 9.70 7.01
N GLN A 13 -1.04 8.97 6.53
CA GLN A 13 0.01 9.45 5.66
C GLN A 13 0.20 8.48 4.50
N ALA A 14 0.09 9.01 3.28
CA ALA A 14 0.43 8.24 2.08
C ALA A 14 1.94 8.05 1.94
N GLY A 15 2.32 6.83 1.58
CA GLY A 15 3.65 6.47 1.16
C GLY A 15 3.91 6.83 -0.30
N GLU A 16 5.19 6.95 -0.63
CA GLU A 16 5.68 7.35 -1.94
C GLU A 16 6.91 6.52 -2.30
N ILE A 17 6.91 6.01 -3.53
CA ILE A 17 7.98 5.23 -4.13
C ILE A 17 8.37 5.86 -5.45
N ASP A 18 9.68 5.96 -5.65
CA ASP A 18 10.30 6.33 -6.91
C ASP A 18 10.81 5.06 -7.60
N ALA A 19 10.25 4.70 -8.75
CA ALA A 19 10.58 3.45 -9.45
C ALA A 19 10.74 3.69 -10.95
N GLU A 20 11.98 3.69 -11.45
CA GLU A 20 12.34 3.73 -12.89
C GLU A 20 11.37 4.52 -13.79
N GLY A 21 11.26 5.84 -13.57
CA GLY A 21 10.42 6.71 -14.40
C GLY A 21 8.94 6.75 -13.99
N LEU A 22 8.55 6.01 -12.95
CA LEU A 22 7.23 6.07 -12.32
C LEU A 22 7.32 6.75 -10.94
N LEU A 23 6.27 7.49 -10.61
CA LEU A 23 5.97 7.85 -9.23
C LEU A 23 4.78 7.01 -8.77
N ILE A 24 4.97 6.22 -7.72
CA ILE A 24 3.95 5.35 -7.15
C ILE A 24 3.60 5.88 -5.77
N THR A 25 2.31 6.13 -5.55
CA THR A 25 1.78 6.51 -4.23
C THR A 25 0.92 5.37 -3.71
N TYR A 26 1.04 5.08 -2.43
CA TYR A 26 0.24 4.03 -1.80
C TYR A 26 -0.22 4.49 -0.42
N ARG A 27 -1.42 4.08 -0.02
CA ARG A 27 -2.02 4.51 1.26
C ARG A 27 -2.64 3.33 1.99
N ILE A 28 -2.78 3.48 3.30
CA ILE A 28 -3.50 2.52 4.14
C ILE A 28 -4.99 2.83 3.99
N ALA A 29 -5.71 2.00 3.24
CA ALA A 29 -7.13 2.19 2.96
C ALA A 29 -8.04 1.62 4.07
N GLY A 30 -7.51 0.73 4.90
CA GLY A 30 -8.26 0.18 6.03
C GLY A 30 -7.37 -0.56 7.01
N VAL A 31 -7.76 -0.50 8.28
CA VAL A 31 -7.10 -1.22 9.38
C VAL A 31 -8.16 -2.00 10.15
N LYS A 32 -7.87 -3.27 10.42
CA LYS A 32 -8.66 -4.11 11.33
C LYS A 32 -7.76 -4.60 12.46
N ILE A 33 -8.26 -4.50 13.69
CA ILE A 33 -7.55 -4.98 14.87
C ILE A 33 -8.45 -5.97 15.62
N ALA A 34 -7.85 -7.07 16.09
CA ALA A 34 -8.50 -7.99 16.99
C ALA A 34 -7.61 -8.31 18.19
N LYS A 35 -8.22 -8.48 19.36
CA LYS A 35 -7.54 -8.99 20.56
C LYS A 35 -7.45 -10.51 20.47
N VAL A 36 -6.26 -11.06 20.69
CA VAL A 36 -5.97 -12.50 20.61
C VAL A 36 -5.19 -12.92 21.85
N GLY A 37 -5.89 -13.52 22.82
CA GLY A 37 -5.31 -13.78 24.14
C GLY A 37 -4.91 -12.48 24.83
N GLU A 38 -3.63 -12.34 25.15
CA GLU A 38 -3.05 -11.11 25.74
C GLU A 38 -2.50 -10.13 24.69
N GLY A 39 -2.46 -10.55 23.41
CA GLY A 39 -1.91 -9.77 22.31
C GLY A 39 -2.96 -9.21 21.35
N TYR A 40 -2.45 -8.68 20.23
CA TYR A 40 -3.25 -8.08 19.16
C TYR A 40 -2.84 -8.65 17.81
N ALA A 41 -3.82 -8.79 16.91
CA ALA A 41 -3.62 -9.07 15.50
C ALA A 41 -4.09 -7.85 14.70
N VAL A 42 -3.26 -7.36 13.78
CA VAL A 42 -3.54 -6.19 12.94
C VAL A 42 -3.49 -6.62 11.48
N SER A 43 -4.52 -6.25 10.73
CA SER A 43 -4.61 -6.47 9.29
C SER A 43 -4.81 -5.14 8.58
N VAL A 44 -4.09 -4.94 7.48
CA VAL A 44 -4.03 -3.68 6.75
C VAL A 44 -4.41 -3.91 5.30
N ALA A 45 -5.31 -3.07 4.79
CA ALA A 45 -5.62 -2.98 3.37
C ALA A 45 -4.90 -1.76 2.79
N THR A 46 -4.31 -1.92 1.60
CA THR A 46 -3.55 -0.86 0.92
C THR A 46 -4.14 -0.58 -0.45
N GLU A 47 -4.17 0.70 -0.83
CA GLU A 47 -4.48 1.14 -2.18
C GLU A 47 -3.23 1.74 -2.82
N VAL A 48 -3.15 1.63 -4.15
CA VAL A 48 -1.96 1.99 -4.93
C VAL A 48 -2.39 2.75 -6.16
N ALA A 49 -1.68 3.82 -6.45
CA ALA A 49 -1.81 4.59 -7.68
C ALA A 49 -0.41 4.88 -8.24
N ALA A 50 -0.32 5.02 -9.57
CA ALA A 50 0.94 5.30 -10.24
C ALA A 50 0.75 6.39 -11.30
N ARG A 51 1.84 7.09 -11.60
CA ARG A 51 1.93 8.00 -12.74
C ARG A 51 3.33 7.97 -13.35
N SER A 52 3.40 8.18 -14.66
CA SER A 52 4.67 8.36 -15.36
C SER A 52 5.25 9.74 -15.03
N LYS A 53 6.57 9.79 -14.79
CA LYS A 53 7.32 11.04 -14.58
C LYS A 53 7.60 11.77 -15.89
N GLU A 54 7.74 11.00 -16.97
CA GLU A 54 7.88 11.47 -18.34
C GLU A 54 6.60 11.14 -19.10
N GLY A 55 6.38 11.79 -20.25
CA GLY A 55 5.15 11.65 -21.04
C GLY A 55 4.79 10.18 -21.26
N PRO A 56 3.52 9.78 -21.04
CA PRO A 56 3.16 8.37 -21.11
C PRO A 56 3.39 7.83 -22.51
N ALA A 57 4.05 6.67 -22.61
CA ALA A 57 4.04 5.90 -23.85
C ALA A 57 2.60 5.57 -24.22
N LEU A 58 2.31 5.46 -25.53
CA LEU A 58 0.99 5.05 -25.99
C LEU A 58 0.64 3.67 -25.38
N PRO A 59 -0.51 3.53 -24.71
CA PRO A 59 -0.89 2.27 -24.11
C PRO A 59 -1.14 1.22 -25.20
N ALA A 60 -0.57 0.04 -25.02
CA ALA A 60 -0.74 -1.14 -25.85
C ALA A 60 -1.80 -2.11 -25.30
N GLY A 61 -2.25 -1.93 -24.05
CA GLY A 61 -3.25 -2.78 -23.43
C GLY A 61 -3.74 -2.27 -22.08
N VAL A 62 -4.73 -2.97 -21.51
CA VAL A 62 -5.28 -2.71 -20.18
C VAL A 62 -4.95 -3.88 -19.26
N CYS A 63 -4.45 -3.62 -18.04
CA CYS A 63 -4.14 -4.69 -17.08
C CYS A 63 -5.37 -5.24 -16.33
N MET A 64 -6.36 -5.74 -17.07
CA MET A 64 -7.49 -6.49 -16.51
C MET A 64 -7.33 -7.98 -16.79
N GLY A 65 -7.34 -8.80 -15.73
CA GLY A 65 -7.28 -10.27 -15.83
C GLY A 65 -5.89 -10.87 -15.63
N GLY A 66 -5.76 -12.18 -15.91
CA GLY A 66 -4.49 -12.91 -15.85
C GLY A 66 -3.65 -12.70 -17.12
N GLY A 67 -2.31 -12.84 -17.00
CA GLY A 67 -1.39 -12.78 -18.13
C GLY A 67 -0.73 -11.42 -18.40
N VAL A 68 -0.91 -10.45 -17.51
CA VAL A 68 -0.21 -9.15 -17.59
C VAL A 68 1.29 -9.35 -17.31
N PRO A 69 2.20 -8.91 -18.21
CA PRO A 69 3.63 -9.22 -18.12
C PRO A 69 4.36 -8.25 -17.17
N TYR A 70 4.09 -8.36 -15.86
CA TYR A 70 4.77 -7.55 -14.86
C TYR A 70 6.26 -7.89 -14.78
N LYS A 71 7.10 -6.85 -14.86
CA LYS A 71 8.54 -6.93 -14.68
C LYS A 71 8.94 -6.24 -13.37
N PRO A 72 9.82 -6.84 -12.55
CA PRO A 72 10.37 -6.16 -11.38
C PRO A 72 11.07 -4.86 -11.77
N LEU A 73 10.91 -3.83 -10.95
CA LEU A 73 11.59 -2.54 -11.08
C LEU A 73 12.54 -2.33 -9.92
N LYS A 74 13.65 -1.61 -10.15
CA LYS A 74 14.36 -0.97 -9.05
C LYS A 74 13.53 0.17 -8.53
N PHE A 75 13.52 0.33 -7.21
CA PHE A 75 12.77 1.40 -6.58
C PHE A 75 13.52 1.95 -5.37
N ARG A 76 13.16 3.17 -5.01
CA ARG A 76 13.57 3.84 -3.79
C ARG A 76 12.32 4.27 -3.03
N VAL A 77 12.25 3.88 -1.76
CA VAL A 77 11.23 4.38 -0.85
C VAL A 77 11.55 5.84 -0.54
N VAL A 78 10.67 6.76 -0.95
CA VAL A 78 10.77 8.18 -0.60
C VAL A 78 10.14 8.42 0.76
N ARG A 79 8.99 7.76 1.01
CA ARG A 79 8.24 7.89 2.25
C ARG A 79 7.40 6.64 2.50
N LEU A 80 7.36 6.18 3.75
CA LEU A 80 6.49 5.06 4.13
C LEU A 80 5.04 5.52 4.32
N ALA A 81 4.08 4.66 3.98
CA ALA A 81 2.69 4.87 4.37
C ALA A 81 2.54 4.57 5.85
N ARG A 82 1.80 5.42 6.57
CA ARG A 82 1.64 5.34 8.02
C ARG A 82 0.20 5.69 8.41
N ALA A 83 -0.32 5.00 9.41
CA ALA A 83 -1.60 5.30 10.02
C ALA A 83 -1.50 5.20 11.53
N VAL A 84 -2.05 6.18 12.24
CA VAL A 84 -2.26 6.12 13.68
C VAL A 84 -3.72 5.83 13.93
N VAL A 85 -4.00 4.77 14.68
CA VAL A 85 -5.37 4.36 14.99
C VAL A 85 -5.57 4.15 16.48
N LYS A 86 -6.81 4.32 16.95
CA LYS A 86 -7.23 4.01 18.32
C LYS A 86 -8.13 2.79 18.33
N ALA A 87 -7.87 1.89 19.28
CA ALA A 87 -8.73 0.74 19.55
C ALA A 87 -8.60 0.36 21.03
N GLU A 88 -9.72 0.08 21.71
CA GLU A 88 -9.74 -0.32 23.14
C GLU A 88 -8.98 0.67 24.05
N GLY A 89 -9.08 1.98 23.78
CA GLY A 89 -8.37 3.01 24.55
C GLY A 89 -6.84 3.05 24.35
N ARG A 90 -6.30 2.25 23.42
CA ARG A 90 -4.88 2.22 23.04
C ARG A 90 -4.65 2.88 21.70
N VAL A 91 -3.44 3.39 21.50
CA VAL A 91 -3.00 3.98 20.23
C VAL A 91 -2.03 3.03 19.53
N PHE A 92 -2.34 2.67 18.29
CA PHE A 92 -1.51 1.86 17.42
C PHE A 92 -0.90 2.73 16.33
N ASP A 93 0.41 2.63 16.15
CA ASP A 93 1.15 3.27 15.07
C ASP A 93 1.52 2.19 14.05
N ILE A 94 0.94 2.28 12.85
CA ILE A 94 1.01 1.27 11.80
C ILE A 94 1.79 1.84 10.63
N TYR A 95 2.71 1.06 10.09
CA TYR A 95 3.52 1.41 8.94
C TYR A 95 3.45 0.31 7.89
N VAL A 96 3.48 0.72 6.62
CA VAL A 96 3.50 -0.18 5.47
C VAL A 96 4.75 0.08 4.63
N GLU A 97 5.56 -0.96 4.51
CA GLU A 97 6.83 -0.96 3.81
C GLU A 97 6.74 -1.72 2.48
N PRO A 98 7.16 -1.14 1.35
CA PRO A 98 7.23 -1.83 0.08
C PRO A 98 8.45 -2.76 0.04
N LEU A 99 8.21 -4.02 -0.30
CA LEU A 99 9.25 -5.06 -0.43
C LEU A 99 9.65 -5.29 -1.89
N ALA A 100 8.69 -5.16 -2.80
CA ALA A 100 8.91 -5.33 -4.23
C ALA A 100 7.94 -4.44 -5.02
N VAL A 101 8.42 -3.96 -6.17
CA VAL A 101 7.65 -3.17 -7.12
C VAL A 101 7.82 -3.79 -8.50
N ALA A 102 6.73 -3.94 -9.23
CA ALA A 102 6.74 -4.38 -10.61
C ALA A 102 5.80 -3.49 -11.44
N ALA A 103 6.10 -3.36 -12.74
CA ALA A 103 5.24 -2.67 -13.68
C ALA A 103 5.07 -3.47 -14.96
N ALA A 104 3.95 -3.25 -15.64
CA ALA A 104 3.68 -3.80 -16.96
C ALA A 104 3.82 -2.70 -18.01
N GLU A 105 4.95 -2.69 -18.70
CA GLU A 105 5.29 -1.70 -19.73
C GLU A 105 4.24 -1.68 -20.85
N GLY A 106 3.74 -0.49 -21.18
CA GLY A 106 2.69 -0.31 -22.19
C GLY A 106 1.29 -0.73 -21.74
N PHE A 107 1.09 -1.18 -20.50
CA PHE A 107 -0.23 -1.48 -19.95
C PHE A 107 -0.69 -0.37 -19.02
N VAL A 108 -1.98 -0.03 -19.10
CA VAL A 108 -2.64 0.92 -18.21
C VAL A 108 -3.82 0.32 -17.47
N THR A 109 -4.18 0.88 -16.31
CA THR A 109 -5.42 0.54 -15.62
C THR A 109 -6.62 1.02 -16.45
N PRO A 110 -7.85 0.58 -16.17
CA PRO A 110 -9.05 1.16 -16.81
C PRO A 110 -9.19 2.68 -16.63
N LEU A 111 -8.48 3.25 -15.66
CA LEU A 111 -8.44 4.69 -15.38
C LEU A 111 -7.28 5.41 -16.09
N GLY A 112 -6.46 4.69 -16.88
CA GLY A 112 -5.36 5.25 -17.65
C GLY A 112 -4.03 5.39 -16.88
N GLU A 113 -3.94 4.87 -15.66
CA GLU A 113 -2.72 4.90 -14.86
C GLU A 113 -1.76 3.79 -15.29
N PRO A 114 -0.43 3.94 -15.14
CA PRO A 114 0.50 2.83 -15.33
C PRO A 114 0.13 1.62 -14.47
N CYS A 115 0.16 0.43 -15.07
CA CYS A 115 -0.07 -0.81 -14.34
C CYS A 115 1.12 -1.15 -13.46
N VAL A 116 0.92 -1.05 -12.14
CA VAL A 116 1.93 -1.40 -11.15
C VAL A 116 1.38 -2.44 -10.17
N ALA A 117 2.28 -3.30 -9.69
CA ALA A 117 2.04 -4.19 -8.58
C ALA A 117 3.08 -3.90 -7.51
N ILE A 118 2.63 -3.78 -6.26
CA ILE A 118 3.53 -3.66 -5.11
C ILE A 118 3.27 -4.81 -4.15
N SER A 119 4.33 -5.37 -3.60
CA SER A 119 4.27 -6.27 -2.45
C SER A 119 4.69 -5.48 -1.22
N THR A 120 3.91 -5.58 -0.14
CA THR A 120 4.13 -4.80 1.08
C THR A 120 4.19 -5.69 2.32
N ALA A 121 4.91 -5.22 3.34
CA ALA A 121 4.80 -5.69 4.71
C ALA A 121 4.16 -4.61 5.57
N ALA A 122 3.36 -5.03 6.54
CA ALA A 122 2.79 -4.15 7.55
C ALA A 122 3.44 -4.46 8.91
N GLY A 123 3.88 -3.42 9.60
CA GLY A 123 4.31 -3.50 10.99
C GLY A 123 3.57 -2.48 11.84
N TRP A 124 3.58 -2.69 13.16
CA TRP A 124 2.87 -1.82 14.08
C TRP A 124 3.47 -1.85 15.48
N ASN A 125 3.26 -0.76 16.22
CA ASN A 125 3.62 -0.63 17.63
C ASN A 125 2.48 0.01 18.41
N ILE A 126 2.40 -0.26 19.72
CA ILE A 126 1.46 0.40 20.63
C ILE A 126 2.18 1.56 21.30
N ARG A 127 1.60 2.76 21.24
CA ARG A 127 2.04 3.91 22.02
C ARG A 127 1.35 3.87 23.38
N GLY A 128 2.14 3.85 24.44
CA GLY A 128 1.67 3.93 25.84
C GLY A 128 1.29 5.34 26.24
#